data_AF-A0A374TXB9-F1
#
_entry.id   AF-A0A374TXB9-F1
#
_cell.length_a   1.000
_cell.length_b   1.000
_cell.length_c   1.000
_cell.angle_alpha   90.00
_cell.angle_beta   90.00
_cell.angle_gamma   90.00
#
_symmetry.space_group_name_H-M   'P 1'
#
loop_
_entity.id
_entity.type
_entity.pdbx_description
1 polymer ?
#
loop_
_entity_poly.entity_id
_entity_poly.type
_entity_poly.pdbx_seq_one_letter_code
_entity_poly.pdbx_strand_id
1 'polypeptide(L)'
;MELFSALGANIDHRNLIQLDGTSPSQHALYERSPVFSDTTTSSLSRKLDLESDDRKRLELWKHFWLEYIDSFDTLATVRPDSVATAYLGGHAVELGFKYLLLAKTNSFIRTHNLGVLAEKVNNAYSPLPAYCDWIVDFCTLYQKCVEEGHIEYFRYPEYGGAEGSSLFKGMKLDIHWISYNLALITLKLLHLAGIER
;
A
#
# COMPACT_ATOMS: atom_id res chain seq x y z
N MET A 1 25.50 -5.23 15.29
CA MET A 1 24.03 -5.17 15.28
C MET A 1 23.56 -6.49 14.69
N GLU A 2 22.86 -7.32 15.45
CA GLU A 2 22.24 -8.52 14.89
C GLU A 2 21.04 -8.10 14.04
N LEU A 3 21.07 -8.44 12.76
CA LEU A 3 19.98 -8.14 11.85
C LEU A 3 18.80 -9.07 12.15
N PHE A 4 17.58 -8.56 12.04
CA PHE A 4 16.33 -9.32 12.19
C PHE A 4 16.05 -9.92 13.58
N SER A 5 16.72 -9.46 14.63
CA SER A 5 16.49 -9.92 16.01
C SER A 5 15.03 -9.79 16.48
N ALA A 6 14.28 -8.82 15.94
CA ALA A 6 12.85 -8.63 16.21
C ALA A 6 11.96 -9.78 15.69
N LEU A 7 12.43 -10.59 14.74
CA LEU A 7 11.71 -11.76 14.22
C LEU A 7 11.93 -13.02 15.07
N GLY A 8 12.73 -12.92 16.14
CA GLY A 8 13.07 -14.01 17.05
C GLY A 8 14.18 -14.92 16.51
N ALA A 9 14.87 -15.58 17.45
CA ALA A 9 16.06 -16.43 17.22
C ALA A 9 17.24 -15.73 16.51
N ASN A 10 18.42 -16.35 16.58
CA ASN A 10 19.57 -15.94 15.77
C ASN A 10 19.34 -16.45 14.34
N ILE A 11 18.56 -15.70 13.55
CA ILE A 11 18.39 -15.97 12.12
C ILE A 11 19.76 -15.96 11.47
N ASP A 12 20.09 -17.06 10.83
CA ASP A 12 21.35 -17.29 10.16
C ASP A 12 21.12 -17.85 8.77
N HIS A 13 21.99 -17.49 7.83
CA HIS A 13 21.92 -17.89 6.43
C HIS A 13 21.89 -19.42 6.20
N ARG A 14 22.25 -20.24 7.20
CA ARG A 14 22.18 -21.70 7.15
C ARG A 14 20.84 -22.28 7.61
N ASN A 15 19.95 -21.47 8.19
CA ASN A 15 18.63 -21.95 8.58
C ASN A 15 17.83 -22.37 7.34
N LEU A 16 17.13 -23.50 7.44
CA LEU A 16 16.28 -23.99 6.36
C LEU A 16 15.04 -23.09 6.22
N ILE A 17 14.67 -22.79 4.98
CA ILE A 17 13.44 -22.05 4.67
C ILE A 17 12.23 -22.93 4.99
N GLN A 18 11.28 -22.41 5.75
CA GLN A 18 10.01 -23.08 6.06
C GLN A 18 9.00 -22.86 4.92
N LEU A 19 9.05 -23.72 3.89
CA LEU A 19 8.22 -23.62 2.68
C LEU A 19 6.71 -23.67 2.98
N ASP A 20 6.32 -24.50 3.93
CA ASP A 20 4.96 -24.70 4.39
C ASP A 20 4.34 -23.43 4.98
N GLY A 21 5.17 -22.50 5.49
CA GLY A 21 4.75 -21.15 5.91
C GLY A 21 4.16 -20.28 4.79
N THR A 22 4.30 -20.63 3.52
CA THR A 22 3.69 -19.91 2.39
C THR A 22 2.25 -20.34 2.10
N SER A 23 1.82 -21.48 2.64
CA SER A 23 0.49 -22.05 2.41
C SER A 23 -0.43 -21.78 3.61
N PRO A 24 -1.52 -21.01 3.45
CA PRO A 24 -2.45 -20.73 4.54
C PRO A 24 -3.03 -21.99 5.20
N SER A 25 -3.20 -23.08 4.43
CA SER A 25 -3.72 -24.36 4.96
C SER A 25 -2.74 -25.06 5.91
N GLN A 26 -1.45 -24.77 5.77
CA GLN A 26 -0.40 -25.38 6.60
C GLN A 26 -0.12 -24.56 7.86
N HIS A 27 -0.64 -23.32 7.98
CA HIS A 27 -0.46 -22.50 9.19
C HIS A 27 -1.06 -23.17 10.44
N ALA A 28 -2.11 -23.98 10.26
CA ALA A 28 -2.67 -24.82 11.32
C ALA A 28 -1.66 -25.81 11.93
N LEU A 29 -0.61 -26.21 11.20
CA LEU A 29 0.43 -27.13 11.67
C LEU A 29 1.41 -26.48 12.66
N TYR A 30 1.49 -25.16 12.68
CA TYR A 30 2.37 -24.44 13.61
C TYR A 30 1.68 -24.06 14.92
N GLU A 31 0.45 -24.53 15.14
CA GLU A 31 -0.41 -24.13 16.27
C GLU A 31 -0.54 -22.59 16.42
N ARG A 32 -0.28 -21.88 15.33
CA ARG A 32 -0.30 -20.41 15.26
C ARG A 32 -1.27 -20.03 14.17
N SER A 33 -2.31 -19.28 14.54
CA SER A 33 -3.14 -18.64 13.55
C SER A 33 -2.36 -17.44 12.95
N PRO A 34 -2.53 -17.11 11.66
CA PRO A 34 -1.89 -15.93 11.08
C PRO A 34 -2.22 -14.71 11.93
N VAL A 35 -1.22 -13.98 12.41
CA VAL A 35 -1.43 -12.78 13.20
C VAL A 35 -1.30 -11.58 12.27
N PHE A 36 -2.37 -10.79 12.15
CA PHE A 36 -2.34 -9.49 11.47
C PHE A 36 -2.46 -8.42 12.57
N SER A 37 -1.34 -7.79 12.93
CA SER A 37 -1.25 -6.86 14.07
C SER A 37 -1.76 -7.49 15.40
N ASP A 38 -2.23 -6.70 16.35
CA ASP A 38 -2.81 -7.15 17.64
C ASP A 38 -4.13 -7.95 17.48
N THR A 39 -4.60 -8.14 16.25
CA THR A 39 -5.80 -8.94 15.96
C THR A 39 -5.38 -10.37 15.68
N THR A 40 -5.36 -11.21 16.72
CA THR A 40 -5.27 -12.66 16.50
C THR A 40 -6.45 -13.10 15.65
N THR A 41 -6.19 -13.85 14.57
CA THR A 41 -7.22 -14.44 13.72
C THR A 41 -8.15 -15.40 14.47
N SER A 42 -8.00 -15.59 15.78
CA SER A 42 -9.01 -16.24 16.62
C SER A 42 -10.39 -15.56 16.56
N SER A 43 -10.47 -14.26 16.24
CA SER A 43 -11.73 -13.55 15.93
C SER A 43 -12.17 -13.69 14.46
N LEU A 44 -11.25 -14.01 13.55
CA LEU A 44 -11.47 -14.23 12.12
C LEU A 44 -11.61 -15.73 11.74
N SER A 45 -11.45 -16.65 12.70
CA SER A 45 -11.25 -18.09 12.48
C SER A 45 -12.53 -18.90 12.32
N ARG A 46 -13.73 -18.30 12.43
CA ARG A 46 -14.92 -18.95 11.88
C ARG A 46 -14.97 -18.71 10.39
N LYS A 47 -14.28 -19.58 9.64
CA LYS A 47 -14.41 -19.80 8.20
C LYS A 47 -14.87 -18.54 7.46
N LEU A 48 -13.91 -17.73 7.08
CA LEU A 48 -14.10 -16.74 6.04
C LEU A 48 -14.39 -17.49 4.73
N ASP A 49 -15.65 -17.84 4.51
CA ASP A 49 -16.23 -17.97 3.17
C ASP A 49 -16.16 -16.57 2.53
N LEU A 50 -14.94 -16.16 2.16
CA LEU A 50 -14.64 -14.89 1.51
C LEU A 50 -15.35 -14.78 0.16
N GLU A 51 -15.79 -15.91 -0.40
CA GLU A 51 -16.43 -15.98 -1.71
C GLU A 51 -17.90 -15.54 -1.71
N SER A 52 -18.56 -15.36 -0.55
CA SER A 52 -20.02 -15.06 -0.52
C SER A 52 -20.46 -13.85 0.31
N ASP A 53 -19.57 -13.15 1.03
CA ASP A 53 -19.95 -12.01 1.88
C ASP A 53 -19.15 -10.75 1.55
N ASP A 54 -19.70 -9.94 0.63
CA ASP A 54 -19.13 -8.65 0.19
C ASP A 54 -18.78 -7.72 1.36
N ARG A 55 -19.54 -7.77 2.48
CA ARG A 55 -19.26 -6.97 3.67
C ARG A 55 -17.97 -7.39 4.37
N LYS A 56 -17.74 -8.70 4.51
CA LYS A 56 -16.49 -9.21 5.10
C LYS A 56 -15.29 -8.87 4.24
N ARG A 57 -15.43 -8.94 2.91
CA ARG A 57 -14.38 -8.53 1.98
C ARG A 57 -14.05 -7.05 2.13
N LEU A 58 -15.07 -6.18 2.17
CA LEU A 58 -14.84 -4.74 2.35
C LEU A 58 -14.14 -4.42 3.67
N GLU A 59 -14.56 -5.06 4.78
CA GLU A 59 -13.90 -4.89 6.07
C GLU A 59 -12.44 -5.35 6.05
N LEU A 60 -12.12 -6.46 5.36
CA LEU A 60 -10.73 -6.91 5.23
C LEU A 60 -9.87 -5.89 4.46
N TRP A 61 -10.40 -5.31 3.37
CA TRP A 61 -9.72 -4.22 2.64
C TRP A 61 -9.49 -3.00 3.53
N LYS A 62 -10.44 -2.65 4.38
CA LYS A 62 -10.28 -1.57 5.36
C LYS A 62 -9.16 -1.88 6.34
N HIS A 63 -9.13 -3.07 6.92
CA HIS A 63 -8.09 -3.46 7.88
C HIS A 63 -6.70 -3.39 7.26
N PHE A 64 -6.50 -3.98 6.07
CA PHE A 64 -5.23 -3.90 5.37
C PHE A 64 -4.83 -2.48 5.03
N TRP A 65 -5.78 -1.65 4.57
CA TRP A 65 -5.48 -0.26 4.30
C TRP A 65 -4.99 0.47 5.56
N LEU A 66 -5.69 0.33 6.69
CA LEU A 66 -5.31 0.99 7.95
C LEU A 66 -3.94 0.51 8.46
N GLU A 67 -3.62 -0.77 8.34
CA GLU A 67 -2.30 -1.31 8.71
C GLU A 67 -1.16 -0.71 7.88
N TYR A 68 -1.38 -0.51 6.58
CA TYR A 68 -0.42 0.20 5.72
C TYR A 68 -0.24 1.66 6.11
N ILE A 69 -1.32 2.34 6.52
CA ILE A 69 -1.24 3.72 7.02
C ILE A 69 -0.41 3.77 8.31
N ASP A 70 -0.66 2.86 9.27
CA ASP A 70 0.07 2.83 10.54
C ASP A 70 1.56 2.54 10.34
N SER A 71 1.86 1.62 9.44
CA SER A 71 3.25 1.29 9.08
C SER A 71 3.93 2.45 8.34
N PHE A 72 3.20 3.14 7.47
CA PHE A 72 3.68 4.33 6.78
C PHE A 72 3.95 5.48 7.74
N ASP A 73 3.04 5.77 8.67
CA ASP A 73 3.20 6.80 9.70
C ASP A 73 4.40 6.52 10.61
N THR A 74 4.54 5.26 11.03
CA THR A 74 5.71 4.81 11.79
C THR A 74 7.01 5.08 11.02
N LEU A 75 7.08 4.68 9.75
CA LEU A 75 8.26 4.91 8.91
C LEU A 75 8.51 6.39 8.62
N ALA A 76 7.46 7.20 8.44
CA ALA A 76 7.56 8.64 8.25
C ALA A 76 8.16 9.31 9.49
N THR A 77 7.86 8.80 10.68
CA THR A 77 8.44 9.27 11.94
C THR A 77 9.92 8.90 12.07
N VAL A 78 10.29 7.65 11.79
CA VAL A 78 11.66 7.18 12.03
C VAL A 78 12.63 7.43 10.88
N ARG A 79 12.12 7.50 9.65
CA ARG A 79 12.90 7.58 8.40
C ARG A 79 12.15 8.39 7.32
N PRO A 80 11.87 9.68 7.55
CA PRO A 80 11.05 10.51 6.65
C PRO A 80 11.60 10.60 5.22
N ASP A 81 12.93 10.53 5.05
CA ASP A 81 13.59 10.71 3.75
C ASP A 81 13.97 9.37 3.08
N SER A 82 13.39 8.24 3.55
CA SER A 82 13.68 6.92 3.01
C SER A 82 12.80 6.56 1.82
N VAL A 83 13.40 6.02 0.76
CA VAL A 83 12.66 5.45 -0.38
C VAL A 83 11.63 4.40 0.04
N ALA A 84 11.91 3.66 1.13
CA ALA A 84 10.97 2.68 1.68
C ALA A 84 9.73 3.34 2.29
N THR A 85 9.90 4.52 2.91
CA THR A 85 8.80 5.32 3.46
C THR A 85 7.88 5.80 2.34
N ALA A 86 8.45 6.38 1.28
CA ALA A 86 7.67 6.80 0.12
C ALA A 86 7.00 5.62 -0.60
N TYR A 87 7.69 4.48 -0.72
CA TYR A 87 7.12 3.26 -1.30
C TYR A 87 5.88 2.78 -0.54
N LEU A 88 5.97 2.73 0.79
CA LEU A 88 4.86 2.31 1.64
C LEU A 88 3.71 3.31 1.59
N GLY A 89 4.00 4.62 1.51
CA GLY A 89 3.00 5.65 1.28
C GLY A 89 2.26 5.49 -0.06
N GLY A 90 2.95 5.09 -1.12
CA GLY A 90 2.35 4.78 -2.42
C GLY A 90 1.33 3.65 -2.31
N HIS A 91 1.69 2.56 -1.63
CA HIS A 91 0.78 1.45 -1.37
C HIS A 91 -0.40 1.83 -0.46
N ALA A 92 -0.19 2.65 0.57
CA ALA A 92 -1.27 3.15 1.41
C ALA A 92 -2.30 3.93 0.57
N VAL A 93 -1.86 4.74 -0.38
CA VAL A 93 -2.74 5.44 -1.33
C VAL A 93 -3.43 4.46 -2.28
N GLU A 94 -2.72 3.48 -2.83
CA GLU A 94 -3.28 2.44 -3.71
C GLU A 94 -4.42 1.67 -3.05
N LEU A 95 -4.18 1.19 -1.82
CA LEU A 95 -5.16 0.47 -0.99
C LEU A 95 -6.37 1.37 -0.69
N GLY A 96 -6.16 2.66 -0.41
CA GLY A 96 -7.24 3.62 -0.20
C GLY A 96 -8.13 3.81 -1.42
N PHE A 97 -7.55 3.95 -2.61
CA PHE A 97 -8.33 4.01 -3.84
C PHE A 97 -9.11 2.72 -4.09
N LYS A 98 -8.49 1.55 -3.90
CA LYS A 98 -9.15 0.25 -4.08
C LYS A 98 -10.28 0.05 -3.08
N TYR A 99 -10.09 0.43 -1.82
CA TYR A 99 -11.13 0.42 -0.80
C TYR A 99 -12.31 1.32 -1.18
N LEU A 100 -12.05 2.58 -1.56
CA LEU A 100 -13.10 3.53 -1.95
C LEU A 100 -13.89 3.08 -3.18
N LEU A 101 -13.21 2.50 -4.18
CA LEU A 101 -13.85 1.94 -5.37
C LEU A 101 -14.69 0.73 -5.04
N LEU A 102 -14.17 -0.18 -4.20
CA LEU A 102 -14.90 -1.35 -3.74
C LEU A 102 -16.15 -0.93 -2.95
N ALA A 103 -16.01 -0.02 -1.99
CA ALA A 103 -17.11 0.51 -1.18
C ALA A 103 -18.20 1.16 -2.04
N LYS A 104 -17.80 1.89 -3.09
CA LYS A 104 -18.73 2.65 -3.95
C LYS A 104 -19.41 1.81 -5.01
N THR A 105 -18.70 0.86 -5.61
CA THR A 105 -19.12 0.19 -6.85
C THR A 105 -19.34 -1.32 -6.70
N ASN A 106 -18.95 -1.90 -5.56
CA ASN A 106 -18.84 -3.35 -5.34
C ASN A 106 -17.93 -4.08 -6.37
N SER A 107 -17.17 -3.34 -7.18
CA SER A 107 -16.31 -3.89 -8.22
C SER A 107 -14.85 -3.88 -7.78
N PHE A 108 -14.12 -4.95 -8.09
CA PHE A 108 -12.70 -5.06 -7.82
C PHE A 108 -11.87 -4.57 -9.01
N ILE A 109 -10.95 -3.65 -8.75
CA ILE A 109 -10.03 -3.14 -9.76
C ILE A 109 -8.65 -3.77 -9.56
N ARG A 110 -8.14 -4.40 -10.62
CA ARG A 110 -6.88 -5.18 -10.62
C ARG A 110 -5.62 -4.37 -10.90
N THR A 111 -5.73 -3.12 -11.36
CA THR A 111 -4.55 -2.30 -11.63
C THR A 111 -3.90 -1.83 -10.33
N HIS A 112 -2.59 -1.58 -10.39
CA HIS A 112 -1.80 -0.96 -9.32
C HIS A 112 -1.39 0.48 -9.68
N ASN A 113 -1.75 0.95 -10.88
CA ASN A 113 -1.36 2.27 -11.37
C ASN A 113 -2.15 3.36 -10.62
N LEU A 114 -1.45 4.21 -9.86
CA LEU A 114 -2.08 5.26 -9.05
C LEU A 114 -2.85 6.28 -9.89
N GLY A 115 -2.34 6.69 -11.05
CA GLY A 115 -3.04 7.63 -11.94
C GLY A 115 -4.39 7.06 -12.41
N VAL A 116 -4.38 5.81 -12.89
CA VAL A 116 -5.62 5.12 -13.33
C VAL A 116 -6.58 4.91 -12.16
N LEU A 117 -6.09 4.58 -10.97
CA LEU A 117 -6.92 4.43 -9.78
C LEU A 117 -7.54 5.77 -9.35
N ALA A 118 -6.76 6.85 -9.34
CA ALA A 118 -7.23 8.19 -9.01
C ALA A 118 -8.32 8.67 -9.97
N GLU A 119 -8.14 8.47 -11.29
CA GLU A 119 -9.18 8.79 -12.29
C GLU A 119 -10.47 8.00 -12.05
N LYS A 120 -10.36 6.70 -11.75
CA LYS A 120 -11.52 5.85 -11.45
C LYS A 120 -12.26 6.34 -10.20
N VAL A 121 -11.54 6.71 -9.15
CA VAL A 121 -12.14 7.28 -7.93
C VAL A 121 -12.81 8.61 -8.26
N ASN A 122 -12.15 9.48 -9.00
CA ASN A 122 -12.73 10.75 -9.42
C ASN A 122 -14.04 10.55 -10.18
N ASN A 123 -14.08 9.61 -11.12
CA ASN A 123 -15.28 9.30 -11.88
C ASN A 123 -16.39 8.69 -11.01
N ALA A 124 -16.04 7.81 -10.07
CA ALA A 124 -17.01 7.15 -9.18
C ALA A 124 -17.63 8.10 -8.13
N TYR A 125 -16.93 9.18 -7.79
CA TYR A 125 -17.35 10.17 -6.80
C TYR A 125 -17.67 11.54 -7.43
N SER A 126 -17.75 11.64 -8.76
CA SER A 126 -17.72 12.90 -9.49
C SER A 126 -18.87 13.88 -9.16
N PRO A 127 -18.56 15.18 -8.92
CA PRO A 127 -17.20 15.72 -8.77
C PRO A 127 -16.62 15.37 -7.39
N LEU A 128 -15.32 15.05 -7.34
CA LEU A 128 -14.61 14.99 -6.06
C LEU A 128 -14.70 16.35 -5.34
N PRO A 129 -14.71 16.37 -4.00
CA PRO A 129 -14.68 17.61 -3.24
C PRO A 129 -13.41 18.42 -3.54
N ALA A 130 -13.48 19.75 -3.46
CA ALA A 130 -12.36 20.65 -3.75
C ALA A 130 -11.09 20.37 -2.93
N TYR A 131 -11.24 19.81 -1.71
CA TYR A 131 -10.07 19.42 -0.93
C TYR A 131 -9.29 18.25 -1.55
N CYS A 132 -9.86 17.53 -2.52
CA CYS A 132 -9.22 16.47 -3.31
C CYS A 132 -8.61 16.97 -4.62
N ASP A 133 -8.58 18.29 -4.85
CA ASP A 133 -7.90 18.86 -6.02
C ASP A 133 -6.45 18.36 -6.11
N TRP A 134 -5.97 18.21 -7.34
CA TRP A 134 -4.63 17.73 -7.69
C TRP A 134 -4.31 16.26 -7.37
N ILE A 135 -5.20 15.48 -6.73
CA ILE A 135 -4.94 14.05 -6.48
C ILE A 135 -4.70 13.30 -7.80
N VAL A 136 -5.55 13.51 -8.80
CA VAL A 136 -5.43 12.86 -10.11
C VAL A 136 -4.13 13.26 -10.81
N ASP A 137 -3.81 14.56 -10.85
CA ASP A 137 -2.61 15.08 -11.49
C ASP A 137 -1.33 14.58 -10.80
N PHE A 138 -1.30 14.62 -9.47
CA PHE A 138 -0.18 14.12 -8.67
C PHE A 138 0.04 12.63 -8.94
N CYS A 139 -0.99 11.79 -8.82
CA CYS A 139 -0.86 10.35 -9.03
C CYS A 139 -0.44 9.99 -10.47
N THR A 140 -0.89 10.77 -11.45
CA THR A 140 -0.49 10.61 -12.85
C THR A 140 0.98 10.97 -13.06
N LEU A 141 1.43 12.09 -12.50
CA LEU A 141 2.84 12.49 -12.57
C LEU A 141 3.74 11.56 -11.76
N TYR A 142 3.29 11.09 -10.60
CA TYR A 142 3.99 10.11 -9.79
C TYR A 142 4.24 8.84 -10.60
N GLN A 143 3.19 8.26 -11.18
CA GLN A 143 3.35 7.05 -12.00
C GLN A 143 4.28 7.27 -13.20
N LYS A 144 4.19 8.43 -13.85
CA LYS A 144 5.00 8.72 -15.04
C LYS A 144 6.47 8.99 -14.73
N CYS A 145 6.74 9.74 -13.66
CA CYS A 145 8.07 10.28 -13.37
C CYS A 145 8.83 9.53 -12.28
N VAL A 146 8.12 8.87 -11.37
CA VAL A 146 8.70 8.16 -10.22
C VAL A 146 8.74 6.65 -10.48
N GLU A 147 7.65 6.07 -10.99
CA GLU A 147 7.54 4.63 -11.24
C GLU A 147 7.84 4.25 -12.70
N GLU A 148 7.63 5.14 -13.67
CA GLU A 148 7.73 4.86 -15.12
C GLU A 148 6.87 3.64 -15.58
N GLY A 149 5.77 3.37 -14.87
CA GLY A 149 4.95 2.18 -15.11
C GLY A 149 5.46 0.90 -14.45
N HIS A 150 6.58 0.96 -13.72
CA HIS A 150 7.08 -0.11 -12.86
C HIS A 150 6.71 0.17 -11.40
N ILE A 151 5.51 -0.28 -11.00
CA ILE A 151 4.90 0.03 -9.70
C ILE A 151 5.67 -0.64 -8.53
N GLU A 152 6.52 -1.61 -8.84
CA GLU A 152 7.31 -2.34 -7.85
C GLU A 152 8.53 -1.56 -7.33
N TYR A 153 9.05 -0.56 -8.08
CA TYR A 153 10.29 0.13 -7.71
C TYR A 153 10.30 1.61 -8.14
N PHE A 154 10.98 2.44 -7.34
CA PHE A 154 11.42 3.75 -7.82
C PHE A 154 12.32 3.60 -9.04
N ARG A 155 12.21 4.52 -9.99
CA ARG A 155 13.09 4.56 -11.17
C ARG A 155 14.55 4.62 -10.77
N TYR A 156 15.26 3.51 -10.95
CA TYR A 156 16.71 3.45 -10.80
C TYR A 156 17.40 4.10 -12.01
N PRO A 157 18.59 4.70 -11.82
CA PRO A 157 19.33 5.37 -12.89
C PRO A 157 19.54 4.53 -14.16
N GLU A 158 19.62 3.21 -14.01
CA GLU A 158 19.92 2.24 -15.06
C GLU A 158 18.72 1.88 -15.94
N TYR A 159 17.49 2.19 -15.52
CA TYR A 159 16.26 1.84 -16.25
C TYR A 159 15.83 2.91 -17.28
N GLY A 160 16.74 3.81 -17.68
CA GLY A 160 16.46 4.87 -18.64
C GLY A 160 16.21 4.35 -20.06
N GLY A 161 14.93 4.25 -20.47
CA GLY A 161 14.50 3.87 -21.82
C GLY A 161 13.82 5.00 -22.61
N ALA A 162 14.63 5.82 -23.29
CA ALA A 162 14.42 6.48 -24.59
C ALA A 162 15.22 7.79 -24.64
N GLU A 163 16.00 7.96 -25.72
CA GLU A 163 16.74 9.19 -26.00
C GLU A 163 15.82 10.43 -25.89
N GLY A 164 16.24 11.41 -25.08
CA GLY A 164 15.56 12.72 -24.99
C GLY A 164 14.80 13.01 -23.70
N SER A 165 14.59 12.04 -22.80
CA SER A 165 14.03 12.32 -21.46
C SER A 165 15.11 12.86 -20.51
N SER A 166 15.37 14.16 -20.54
CA SER A 166 16.17 14.86 -19.52
C SER A 166 15.54 14.84 -18.13
N LEU A 167 14.27 14.44 -18.04
CA LEU A 167 13.53 14.33 -16.81
C LEU A 167 13.77 12.97 -16.15
N PHE A 168 14.53 13.05 -15.06
CA PHE A 168 14.46 12.18 -13.90
C PHE A 168 15.12 10.79 -14.00
N LYS A 169 16.44 10.70 -13.79
CA LYS A 169 17.18 9.41 -13.71
C LYS A 169 17.32 8.88 -12.27
N GLY A 170 16.34 9.03 -11.40
CA GLY A 170 16.44 8.63 -9.97
C GLY A 170 17.46 9.43 -9.13
N MET A 171 18.29 10.27 -9.74
CA MET A 171 19.42 10.95 -9.10
C MET A 171 19.02 12.12 -8.19
N LYS A 172 17.78 12.63 -8.26
CA LYS A 172 17.32 13.83 -7.52
C LYS A 172 15.86 13.70 -7.06
N LEU A 173 15.51 12.63 -6.35
CA LEU A 173 14.18 12.50 -5.71
C LEU A 173 14.17 13.29 -4.40
N ASP A 174 13.22 14.22 -4.27
CA ASP A 174 12.84 14.74 -2.96
C ASP A 174 11.86 13.74 -2.32
N ILE A 175 12.43 12.75 -1.64
CA ILE A 175 11.66 11.67 -0.99
C ILE A 175 10.78 12.22 0.12
N HIS A 176 11.25 13.26 0.83
CA HIS A 176 10.48 13.92 1.86
C HIS A 176 9.20 14.51 1.27
N TRP A 177 9.33 15.27 0.18
CA TRP A 177 8.21 15.90 -0.50
C TRP A 177 7.23 14.88 -1.09
N ILE A 178 7.74 13.79 -1.66
CA ILE A 178 6.90 12.68 -2.15
C ILE A 178 6.10 12.07 -1.00
N SER A 179 6.78 11.70 0.10
CA SER A 179 6.13 11.10 1.27
C SER A 179 5.09 12.03 1.88
N TYR A 180 5.39 13.33 1.96
CA TYR A 180 4.45 14.34 2.43
C TYR A 180 3.17 14.37 1.58
N ASN A 181 3.28 14.38 0.25
CA ASN A 181 2.10 14.40 -0.61
C ASN A 181 1.31 13.08 -0.53
N LEU A 182 1.97 11.93 -0.42
CA LEU A 182 1.31 10.65 -0.20
C LEU A 182 0.55 10.60 1.13
N ALA A 183 1.10 11.19 2.19
CA ALA A 183 0.42 11.34 3.48
C ALA A 183 -0.81 12.26 3.35
N LEU A 184 -0.68 13.40 2.66
CA LEU A 184 -1.82 14.29 2.39
C LEU A 184 -2.94 13.59 1.62
N ILE A 185 -2.59 12.82 0.57
CA ILE A 185 -3.58 12.04 -0.19
C ILE A 185 -4.25 11.03 0.74
N THR A 186 -3.47 10.27 1.51
CA THR A 186 -4.00 9.30 2.48
C THR A 186 -5.01 9.92 3.45
N LEU A 187 -4.70 11.08 4.02
CA LEU A 187 -5.63 11.83 4.90
C LEU A 187 -6.93 12.24 4.16
N LYS A 188 -6.81 12.72 2.92
CA LYS A 188 -7.98 13.08 2.09
C LYS A 188 -8.84 11.86 1.79
N LEU A 189 -8.24 10.69 1.53
CA LEU A 189 -8.95 9.45 1.27
C LEU A 189 -9.65 8.92 2.53
N LEU A 190 -9.01 8.97 3.70
CA LEU A 190 -9.64 8.63 4.98
C LEU A 190 -10.88 9.49 5.24
N HIS A 191 -10.75 10.80 5.04
CA HIS A 191 -11.86 11.73 5.17
C HIS A 191 -12.98 11.44 4.17
N LEU A 192 -12.63 11.19 2.89
CA LEU A 192 -13.61 10.81 1.85
C LEU A 192 -14.33 9.49 2.18
N ALA A 193 -13.65 8.56 2.86
CA ALA A 193 -14.21 7.29 3.32
C ALA A 193 -15.10 7.43 4.57
N GLY A 194 -15.16 8.60 5.20
CA GLY A 194 -15.84 8.79 6.49
C GLY A 194 -15.16 8.02 7.63
N ILE A 195 -13.85 7.79 7.53
CA ILE A 195 -13.05 7.12 8.57
C ILE A 195 -12.33 8.22 9.35
N GLU A 196 -12.78 8.46 10.58
CA GLU A 196 -12.10 9.35 11.52
C GLU A 196 -10.99 8.57 12.25
N ARG A 197 -9.83 9.21 12.40
CA ARG A 197 -8.69 8.76 13.18
C ARG A 197 -8.25 9.87 14.13
#